data_AF-A0A537QTE0-F1
#
_entry.id   AF-A0A537QTE0-F1
#
_cell.length_a   1.000
_cell.length_b   1.000
_cell.length_c   1.000
_cell.angle_alpha   90.00
_cell.angle_beta   90.00
_cell.angle_gamma   90.00
#
_symmetry.space_group_name_H-M   'P 1'
#
loop_
_entity.id
_entity.type
_entity.pdbx_description
1 polymer ?
#
loop_
_entity_poly.entity_id
_entity_poly.type
_entity_poly.pdbx_seq_one_letter_code
_entity_poly.pdbx_strand_id
1 'polypeptide(L)'
;MKLAIPDLISNSYFPALAAAELEFFEREGLDVSAELIFPVDRAYEALRDGAIDFVGGAAHGALAAFTEWRGVKLLGALAQGMYWFLVMRKELGIARGDLAALKGRRIGAAPWVEMGLRGLLTAAGLDPRPHDIRIGPVPGATGSSVNFGLTAA
;
A
#
# COMPACT_ATOMS: atom_id res chain seq x y z
N MET A 1 6.24 -23.41 2.20
CA MET A 1 6.61 -22.04 1.78
C MET A 1 5.75 -21.05 2.54
N LYS A 2 6.29 -19.90 2.95
CA LYS A 2 5.59 -18.89 3.74
C LYS A 2 5.22 -17.69 2.89
N LEU A 3 3.95 -17.30 2.96
CA LEU A 3 3.37 -16.18 2.24
C LEU A 3 2.93 -15.11 3.25
N ALA A 4 3.61 -13.97 3.29
CA ALA A 4 3.17 -12.85 4.11
C ALA A 4 2.05 -12.07 3.42
N ILE A 5 0.99 -11.80 4.18
CA ILE A 5 -0.15 -10.96 3.79
C ILE A 5 -0.18 -9.75 4.74
N PRO A 6 -0.02 -8.49 4.24
CA PRO A 6 0.07 -7.33 5.12
C PRO A 6 -1.21 -6.96 5.87
N ASP A 7 -2.38 -7.35 5.35
CA ASP A 7 -3.66 -7.24 6.03
C ASP A 7 -4.69 -8.23 5.43
N LEU A 8 -5.69 -8.63 6.22
CA LEU A 8 -6.63 -9.70 5.84
C LEU A 8 -7.95 -9.21 5.22
N ILE A 9 -8.11 -7.90 5.02
CA ILE A 9 -9.38 -7.31 4.56
C ILE A 9 -9.27 -6.58 3.22
N SER A 10 -8.05 -6.33 2.75
CA SER A 10 -7.78 -5.73 1.46
C SER A 10 -8.16 -6.68 0.33
N ASN A 11 -9.11 -6.24 -0.50
CA ASN A 11 -9.50 -6.93 -1.72
C ASN A 11 -8.32 -7.16 -2.68
N SER A 12 -7.31 -6.30 -2.65
CA SER A 12 -6.10 -6.41 -3.48
C SER A 12 -5.17 -7.57 -3.07
N TYR A 13 -5.21 -8.01 -1.81
CA TYR A 13 -4.41 -9.14 -1.30
C TYR A 13 -5.21 -10.44 -1.27
N PHE A 14 -6.55 -10.33 -1.30
CA PHE A 14 -7.47 -11.45 -1.22
C PHE A 14 -7.16 -12.64 -2.14
N PRO A 15 -6.76 -12.47 -3.42
CA PRO A 15 -6.44 -13.61 -4.27
C PRO A 15 -5.32 -14.52 -3.74
N ALA A 16 -4.28 -13.94 -3.12
CA ALA A 16 -3.17 -14.70 -2.55
C ALA A 16 -3.57 -15.41 -1.25
N LEU A 17 -4.33 -14.71 -0.38
CA LEU A 17 -4.88 -15.28 0.84
C LEU A 17 -5.85 -16.43 0.52
N ALA A 18 -6.79 -16.22 -0.40
CA ALA A 18 -7.74 -17.23 -0.83
C ALA A 18 -7.04 -18.45 -1.45
N ALA A 19 -5.95 -18.25 -2.21
CA ALA A 19 -5.18 -19.36 -2.76
C ALA A 19 -4.55 -20.27 -1.67
N ALA A 20 -4.10 -19.68 -0.56
CA ALA A 20 -3.57 -20.40 0.59
C ALA A 20 -4.67 -21.06 1.43
N GLU A 21 -5.75 -20.34 1.73
CA GLU A 21 -6.81 -20.82 2.63
C GLU A 21 -7.80 -21.79 1.97
N LEU A 22 -7.94 -21.74 0.64
CA LEU A 22 -8.87 -22.58 -0.13
C LEU A 22 -8.14 -23.69 -0.89
N GLU A 23 -6.96 -24.12 -0.42
CA GLU A 23 -6.24 -25.30 -0.92
C GLU A 23 -5.85 -25.23 -2.42
N PHE A 24 -5.83 -24.04 -3.03
CA PHE A 24 -5.43 -23.92 -4.43
C PHE A 24 -3.95 -24.25 -4.62
N PHE A 25 -3.08 -23.81 -3.70
CA PHE A 25 -1.66 -24.20 -3.74
C PHE A 25 -1.47 -25.70 -3.51
N GLU A 26 -2.23 -26.30 -2.58
CA GLU A 26 -2.15 -27.73 -2.30
C GLU A 26 -2.54 -28.58 -3.52
N ARG A 27 -3.59 -28.18 -4.26
CA ARG A 27 -4.00 -28.83 -5.51
C ARG A 27 -2.90 -28.83 -6.59
N GLU A 28 -2.00 -27.84 -6.54
CA GLU A 28 -0.83 -27.73 -7.42
C GLU A 28 0.43 -28.41 -6.83
N GLY A 29 0.31 -29.11 -5.70
CA GLY A 29 1.41 -29.81 -5.03
C GLY A 29 2.34 -28.88 -4.23
N LEU A 30 1.88 -27.67 -3.88
CA LEU A 30 2.65 -26.68 -3.14
C LEU A 30 2.12 -26.55 -1.71
N ASP A 31 3.00 -26.77 -0.73
CA ASP A 31 2.74 -26.46 0.66
C ASP A 31 3.00 -24.97 0.92
N VAL A 32 1.93 -24.18 1.06
CA VAL A 32 1.98 -22.72 1.27
C VAL A 32 1.13 -22.34 2.47
N SER A 33 1.73 -21.67 3.46
CA SER A 33 1.03 -21.10 4.61
C SER A 33 1.00 -19.57 4.55
N ALA A 34 -0.17 -18.97 4.73
CA ALA A 34 -0.31 -17.52 4.84
C ALA A 34 -0.06 -17.04 6.27
N GLU A 35 0.72 -15.96 6.43
CA GLU A 35 1.02 -15.32 7.71
C GLU A 35 0.68 -13.82 7.65
N LEU A 36 -0.03 -13.31 8.66
CA LEU A 36 -0.28 -11.87 8.79
C LEU A 36 0.98 -11.16 9.31
N ILE A 37 1.60 -10.31 8.48
CA ILE A 37 2.74 -9.47 8.88
C ILE A 37 2.43 -8.02 8.54
N PHE A 38 2.08 -7.24 9.57
CA PHE A 38 1.76 -5.82 9.44
C PHE A 38 2.86 -4.93 10.07
N PRO A 39 3.21 -3.79 9.44
CA PRO A 39 2.73 -3.26 8.18
C PRO A 39 3.46 -3.86 6.96
N VAL A 40 3.11 -3.36 5.76
CA VAL A 40 3.67 -3.84 4.48
C VAL A 40 5.20 -3.78 4.41
N ASP A 41 5.81 -2.77 5.03
CA ASP A 41 7.27 -2.63 5.13
C ASP A 41 7.90 -3.80 5.88
N ARG A 42 7.33 -4.19 7.04
CA ARG A 42 7.79 -5.36 7.81
C ARG A 42 7.65 -6.68 7.03
N ALA A 43 6.60 -6.83 6.22
CA ALA A 43 6.46 -8.01 5.37
C ALA A 43 7.61 -8.12 4.37
N TYR A 44 8.05 -6.99 3.78
CA TYR A 44 9.19 -6.98 2.86
C TYR A 44 10.55 -7.05 3.57
N GLU A 45 10.69 -6.55 4.79
CA GLU A 45 11.86 -6.79 5.63
C GLU A 45 12.02 -8.29 5.95
N ALA A 46 10.92 -8.96 6.33
CA ALA A 46 10.91 -10.40 6.56
C ALA A 46 11.26 -11.21 5.29
N LEU A 47 10.83 -10.74 4.11
CA LEU A 47 11.25 -11.32 2.83
C LEU A 47 12.76 -11.14 2.59
N ARG A 48 13.31 -9.95 2.83
CA ARG A 48 14.74 -9.66 2.67
C ARG A 48 15.59 -10.53 3.58
N ASP A 49 15.13 -10.73 4.80
CA ASP A 49 15.85 -11.47 5.84
C ASP A 49 15.64 -12.99 5.72
N GLY A 50 14.85 -13.46 4.74
CA GLY A 50 14.59 -14.87 4.45
C GLY A 50 13.64 -15.56 5.44
N ALA A 51 12.93 -14.81 6.27
CA ALA A 51 11.93 -15.34 7.19
C ALA A 51 10.61 -15.73 6.49
N ILE A 52 10.38 -15.16 5.31
CA ILE A 52 9.21 -15.36 4.45
C ILE A 52 9.70 -15.60 3.02
N ASP A 53 8.99 -16.47 2.27
CA ASP A 53 9.34 -16.80 0.88
C ASP A 53 8.65 -15.87 -0.13
N PHE A 54 7.42 -15.42 0.16
CA PHE A 54 6.62 -14.58 -0.73
C PHE A 54 5.84 -13.50 0.03
N VAL A 55 5.58 -12.36 -0.62
CA VAL A 55 4.74 -11.30 -0.08
C VAL A 55 3.59 -11.02 -1.04
N GLY A 56 2.35 -11.22 -0.58
CA GLY A 56 1.13 -10.77 -1.25
C GLY A 56 0.77 -9.37 -0.81
N GLY A 57 1.50 -8.36 -1.32
CA GLY A 57 1.43 -6.99 -0.81
C GLY A 57 1.48 -5.93 -1.92
N ALA A 58 1.38 -4.66 -1.52
CA ALA A 58 1.53 -3.54 -2.44
C ALA A 58 2.93 -3.57 -3.09
N ALA A 59 3.00 -3.56 -4.42
CA ALA A 59 4.27 -3.70 -5.15
C ALA A 59 5.31 -2.63 -4.78
N HIS A 60 4.86 -1.38 -4.59
CA HIS A 60 5.75 -0.29 -4.20
C HIS A 60 6.34 -0.46 -2.80
N GLY A 61 5.71 -1.24 -1.92
CA GLY A 61 6.23 -1.52 -0.57
C GLY A 61 7.55 -2.28 -0.59
N ALA A 62 7.85 -3.01 -1.68
CA ALA A 62 9.12 -3.73 -1.82
C ALA A 62 10.34 -2.79 -1.75
N LEU A 63 10.18 -1.55 -2.22
CA LEU A 63 11.24 -0.54 -2.21
C LEU A 63 11.64 -0.08 -0.80
N ALA A 64 10.82 -0.36 0.23
CA ALA A 64 11.16 -0.11 1.62
C ALA A 64 12.32 -1.00 2.11
N ALA A 65 12.38 -2.24 1.64
CA ALA A 65 13.41 -3.21 2.04
C ALA A 65 14.46 -3.47 0.95
N PHE A 66 14.12 -3.24 -0.32
CA PHE A 66 14.96 -3.54 -1.48
C PHE A 66 15.16 -2.30 -2.37
N THR A 67 16.16 -1.49 -2.04
CA THR A 67 16.50 -0.28 -2.80
C THR A 67 16.81 -0.61 -4.26
N GLU A 68 16.22 0.15 -5.18
CA GLU A 68 16.36 -0.04 -6.64
C GLU A 68 16.03 -1.48 -7.08
N TRP A 69 15.10 -2.14 -6.39
CA TRP A 69 14.66 -3.52 -6.67
C TRP A 69 15.76 -4.59 -6.54
N ARG A 70 16.93 -4.24 -5.99
CA ARG A 70 18.03 -5.21 -5.82
C ARG A 70 17.64 -6.29 -4.81
N GLY A 71 17.64 -7.54 -5.25
CA GLY A 71 17.39 -8.70 -4.38
C GLY A 71 15.92 -9.14 -4.28
N VAL A 72 15.01 -8.53 -5.04
CA VAL A 72 13.58 -8.90 -5.08
C VAL A 72 13.10 -9.00 -6.53
N LYS A 73 12.08 -9.82 -6.77
CA LYS A 73 11.42 -9.94 -8.08
C LYS A 73 9.91 -9.86 -7.93
N LEU A 74 9.26 -9.18 -8.87
CA LEU A 74 7.80 -9.21 -9.01
C LEU A 74 7.41 -10.47 -9.79
N LEU A 75 6.54 -11.29 -9.22
CA LEU A 75 6.07 -12.54 -9.84
C LEU A 75 4.82 -12.33 -10.69
N GLY A 76 3.95 -11.42 -10.27
CA GLY A 76 2.69 -11.13 -10.93
C GLY A 76 1.85 -10.11 -10.17
N ALA A 77 0.77 -9.67 -10.79
CA ALA A 77 -0.21 -8.79 -10.16
C ALA A 77 -1.37 -9.62 -9.61
N LEU A 78 -1.65 -9.49 -8.30
CA LEU A 78 -2.84 -10.08 -7.68
C LEU A 78 -4.13 -9.35 -8.09
N ALA A 79 -4.02 -8.03 -8.27
CA ALA A 79 -5.07 -7.15 -8.73
C ALA A 79 -4.49 -6.09 -9.67
N GLN A 80 -5.32 -5.55 -10.56
CA GLN A 80 -4.95 -4.51 -11.50
C GLN A 80 -5.55 -3.15 -11.10
N GLY A 81 -4.78 -2.08 -11.31
CA GLY A 81 -5.17 -0.70 -11.02
C GLY A 81 -4.62 -0.15 -9.70
N MET A 82 -4.70 1.17 -9.55
CA MET A 82 -4.34 1.87 -8.32
C MET A 82 -5.55 1.86 -7.37
N TYR A 83 -5.43 1.22 -6.21
CA TYR A 83 -6.48 1.20 -5.19
C TYR A 83 -6.36 2.35 -4.18
N TRP A 84 -5.32 3.18 -4.27
CA TRP A 84 -5.19 4.41 -3.49
C TRP A 84 -5.94 5.55 -4.15
N PHE A 85 -6.87 6.15 -3.42
CA PHE A 85 -7.66 7.28 -3.87
C PHE A 85 -7.39 8.49 -2.98
N LEU A 86 -7.32 9.67 -3.60
CA LEU A 86 -7.42 10.93 -2.87
C LEU A 86 -8.89 11.21 -2.61
N VAL A 87 -9.30 11.12 -1.35
CA VAL A 87 -10.66 11.39 -0.90
C VAL A 87 -10.70 12.77 -0.25
N MET A 88 -11.68 13.58 -0.65
CA MET A 88 -11.89 14.94 -0.13
C MET A 88 -13.34 15.07 0.36
N ARG A 89 -13.53 15.91 1.38
CA ARG A 89 -14.86 16.21 1.92
C ARG A 89 -15.75 16.84 0.84
N LYS A 90 -16.97 16.33 0.68
CA LYS A 90 -17.93 16.79 -0.34
C LYS A 90 -18.25 18.28 -0.18
N GLU A 91 -18.29 18.76 1.05
CA GLU A 91 -18.65 20.14 1.42
C GLU A 91 -17.62 21.16 0.91
N LEU A 92 -16.44 20.71 0.50
CA LEU A 92 -15.42 21.58 -0.10
C LEU A 92 -15.79 22.01 -1.53
N GLY A 93 -16.80 21.40 -2.17
CA GLY A 93 -17.28 21.78 -3.49
C GLY A 93 -16.24 21.61 -4.61
N ILE A 94 -15.25 20.73 -4.41
CA ILE A 94 -14.14 20.52 -5.34
C ILE A 94 -14.61 19.71 -6.54
N ALA A 95 -14.41 20.23 -7.74
CA ALA A 95 -14.73 19.51 -8.97
C ALA A 95 -13.79 18.31 -9.17
N ARG A 96 -14.30 17.23 -9.78
CA ARG A 96 -13.47 16.06 -10.10
C ARG A 96 -12.32 16.48 -11.02
N GLY A 97 -11.09 16.20 -10.60
CA GLY A 97 -9.88 16.54 -11.34
C GLY A 97 -9.33 17.94 -11.09
N ASP A 98 -9.99 18.77 -10.27
CA ASP A 98 -9.47 20.07 -9.87
C ASP A 98 -8.35 19.92 -8.82
N LEU A 99 -7.11 19.77 -9.30
CA LEU A 99 -5.93 19.68 -8.45
C LEU A 99 -5.58 21.02 -7.79
N ALA A 100 -6.01 22.16 -8.33
CA ALA A 100 -5.71 23.47 -7.74
C ALA A 100 -6.37 23.63 -6.36
N ALA A 101 -7.47 22.94 -6.11
CA ALA A 101 -8.15 22.90 -4.82
C ALA A 101 -7.33 22.27 -3.67
N LEU A 102 -6.21 21.60 -4.00
CA LEU A 102 -5.29 21.01 -3.01
C LEU A 102 -4.34 22.03 -2.39
N LYS A 103 -4.20 23.23 -2.96
CA LYS A 103 -3.36 24.32 -2.42
C LYS A 103 -3.78 24.67 -0.99
N GLY A 104 -2.82 24.81 -0.09
CA GLY A 104 -3.06 25.11 1.34
C GLY A 104 -3.75 23.98 2.12
N ARG A 105 -3.90 22.77 1.56
CA ARG A 105 -4.57 21.64 2.23
C ARG A 105 -3.59 20.77 3.00
N ARG A 106 -4.11 20.14 4.05
CA ARG A 106 -3.45 19.06 4.79
C ARG A 106 -4.06 17.74 4.34
N ILE A 107 -3.24 16.86 3.79
CA ILE A 107 -3.65 15.57 3.23
C ILE A 107 -3.01 14.47 4.07
N GLY A 108 -3.87 13.60 4.61
CA GLY A 108 -3.42 12.37 5.27
C GLY A 108 -3.08 11.31 4.24
N ALA A 109 -1.91 10.67 4.38
CA ALA A 109 -1.49 9.58 3.50
C ALA A 109 -0.69 8.53 4.29
N ALA A 110 -0.78 7.28 3.87
CA ALA A 110 0.02 6.20 4.44
C ALA A 110 1.51 6.39 4.08
N PRO A 111 2.43 5.84 4.89
CA PRO A 111 3.84 5.73 4.51
C PRO A 111 3.98 5.14 3.09
N TRP A 112 4.95 5.63 2.33
CA TRP A 112 5.21 5.27 0.91
C TRP A 112 4.13 5.68 -0.09
N VAL A 113 2.85 5.67 0.29
CA VAL A 113 1.76 6.25 -0.52
C VAL A 113 1.92 7.76 -0.62
N GLU A 114 2.36 8.41 0.47
CA GLU A 114 2.68 9.84 0.43
C GLU A 114 3.80 10.18 -0.57
N MET A 115 4.78 9.29 -0.77
CA MET A 115 5.83 9.48 -1.75
C MET A 115 5.26 9.45 -3.17
N GLY A 116 4.38 8.48 -3.45
CA GLY A 116 3.66 8.40 -4.73
C GLY A 116 2.80 9.64 -4.99
N LEU A 117 2.05 10.11 -3.98
CA LEU A 117 1.24 11.34 -4.08
C LEU A 117 2.10 12.56 -4.38
N ARG A 118 3.24 12.74 -3.68
CA ARG A 118 4.17 13.85 -3.95
C ARG A 118 4.68 13.81 -5.39
N GLY A 119 5.03 12.62 -5.89
CA GLY A 119 5.45 12.42 -7.28
C GLY A 119 4.37 12.80 -8.29
N LEU A 120 3.13 12.35 -8.07
CA LEU A 120 1.99 12.67 -8.93
C LEU A 120 1.68 14.18 -8.95
N LEU A 121 1.73 14.84 -7.81
CA LEU A 121 1.52 16.30 -7.71
C LEU A 121 2.63 17.07 -8.42
N THR A 122 3.89 16.67 -8.25
CA THR A 122 5.04 17.25 -8.95
C THR A 122 4.89 17.11 -10.46
N ALA A 123 4.54 15.91 -10.95
CA ALA A 123 4.30 15.65 -12.37
C ALA A 123 3.14 16.47 -12.95
N ALA A 124 2.16 16.83 -12.12
CA ALA A 124 1.05 17.70 -12.49
C ALA A 124 1.38 19.21 -12.39
N GLY A 125 2.63 19.58 -12.11
CA GLY A 125 3.05 20.98 -11.93
C GLY A 125 2.58 21.61 -10.61
N LEU A 126 2.16 20.79 -9.64
CA LEU A 126 1.64 21.23 -8.35
C LEU A 126 2.58 20.80 -7.22
N ASP A 127 3.82 21.28 -7.26
CA ASP A 127 4.81 20.99 -6.22
C ASP A 127 4.26 21.28 -4.82
N PRO A 128 4.33 20.35 -3.86
CA PRO A 128 3.67 20.54 -2.57
C PRO A 128 4.18 21.75 -1.77
N ARG A 129 5.50 22.02 -1.76
CA ARG A 129 6.09 23.08 -0.92
C ARG A 129 5.68 24.50 -1.37
N PRO A 130 5.83 24.90 -2.65
CA PRO A 130 5.41 26.24 -3.10
C PRO A 130 3.90 26.47 -2.96
N HIS A 131 3.11 25.39 -2.92
CA HIS A 131 1.65 25.42 -2.91
C HIS A 131 1.03 25.21 -1.51
N ASP A 132 1.84 25.17 -0.45
CA ASP A 132 1.44 24.87 0.94
C ASP A 132 0.58 23.60 1.07
N ILE A 133 0.89 22.57 0.28
CA ILE A 133 0.24 21.27 0.37
C ILE A 133 1.02 20.43 1.36
N ARG A 134 0.41 20.16 2.51
CA ARG A 134 1.05 19.44 3.62
C ARG A 134 0.56 18.00 3.60
N ILE A 135 1.45 17.09 3.20
CA ILE A 135 1.17 15.64 3.21
C ILE A 135 1.88 15.04 4.43
N GLY A 136 1.18 14.18 5.16
CA GLY A 136 1.73 13.48 6.32
C GLY A 136 0.82 12.35 6.81
N PRO A 137 1.21 11.66 7.89
CA PRO A 137 0.44 10.53 8.41
C PRO A 137 -0.95 10.96 8.90
N VAL A 138 -1.93 10.06 8.78
CA VAL A 138 -3.25 10.23 9.39
C VAL A 138 -3.11 10.07 10.91
N PRO A 139 -3.52 11.07 11.72
CA PRO A 139 -3.49 10.94 13.17
C PRO A 139 -4.25 9.70 13.66
N GLY A 140 -3.62 8.87 14.50
CA GLY A 140 -4.23 7.64 15.03
C GLY A 140 -4.16 6.42 14.11
N ALA A 141 -3.64 6.54 12.88
CA ALA A 141 -3.55 5.43 11.93
C ALA A 141 -2.23 4.63 11.99
N THR A 142 -1.42 4.83 13.03
CA THR A 142 -0.08 4.22 13.18
C THR A 142 -0.04 3.11 14.25
N GLY A 143 -1.18 2.52 14.62
CA GLY A 143 -1.30 1.46 15.63
C GLY A 143 -1.38 0.04 15.03
N SER A 144 -0.97 -0.97 15.80
CA SER A 144 -0.93 -2.39 15.36
C SER A 144 -2.29 -3.07 15.20
N SER A 145 -3.38 -2.43 15.64
CA SER A 145 -4.74 -3.02 15.63
C SER A 145 -5.74 -2.30 14.74
N VAL A 146 -5.33 -1.28 13.98
CA VAL A 146 -6.27 -0.46 13.19
C VAL A 146 -5.85 -0.47 11.73
N ASN A 147 -6.75 -0.94 10.85
CA ASN A 147 -6.53 -0.88 9.40
C ASN A 147 -6.50 0.58 8.94
N PHE A 148 -5.44 0.98 8.22
CA PHE A 148 -5.26 2.35 7.77
C PHE A 148 -6.45 2.87 6.94
N GLY A 149 -6.97 2.07 6.02
CA GLY A 149 -8.10 2.46 5.16
C GLY A 149 -9.37 2.72 5.95
N LEU A 150 -9.64 1.91 6.99
CA LEU A 150 -10.77 2.13 7.89
C LEU A 150 -10.61 3.38 8.75
N THR A 151 -9.39 3.69 9.21
CA THR A 151 -9.11 4.90 10.00
C THR A 151 -9.15 6.18 9.17
N ALA A 152 -8.83 6.08 7.88
CA ALA A 152 -8.72 7.22 6.98
C ALA A 152 -10.05 7.63 6.34
N ALA A 153 -11.08 6.77 6.38
CA ALA A 153 -12.43 7.03 5.88
C ALA A 153 -13.24 7.91 6.87
#